data_AF-A0A972WHK2-F1
#
_entry.id   AF-A0A972WHK2-F1
#
_cell.length_a   1.000
_cell.length_b   1.000
_cell.length_c   1.000
_cell.angle_alpha   90.00
_cell.angle_beta   90.00
_cell.angle_gamma   90.00
#
_symmetry.space_group_name_H-M   'P 1'
#
loop_
_entity.id
_entity.type
_entity.pdbx_description
1 polymer ?
#
loop_
_entity_poly.entity_id
_entity_poly.type
_entity_poly.pdbx_seq_one_letter_code
_entity_poly.pdbx_strand_id
1 'polypeptide(L)'
;MPHVGFRSSDLTDESRSETTTIDRYGVMGYPVSHSRSPVIHRLFALQTGQNIQYELLQVSPEKLETAIRQFQRTGGKGLNITVPHKSEVTKLVDQTSERAATAGAVNTLSFKGGEIYGDNTDGIGLLRDLAVNLGVAIENATILILGAGGATRGIIGPLLEMQPASIQIANRSLGKAAALADHFAHSGPVSACRFSAVPVSRPYDLIINATSAGVKGETPPYPEAAISEISFCYDLSYGLHPTPFSVWARQVGAAQSVMGWGMLVEQAAESFNLWRGVRPETAPVLKQMKITA
;
A
#
# COMPACT_ATOMS: atom_id res chain seq x y z
N MET A 1 -21.55 -7.96 -82.39
CA MET A 1 -22.67 -7.78 -81.44
C MET A 1 -22.34 -8.64 -80.20
N PRO A 2 -22.49 -8.16 -78.95
CA PRO A 2 -21.50 -7.33 -78.23
C PRO A 2 -21.16 -7.81 -76.79
N HIS A 3 -20.31 -7.02 -76.09
CA HIS A 3 -20.09 -6.86 -74.62
C HIS A 3 -19.13 -7.84 -73.88
N VAL A 4 -17.94 -7.41 -73.41
CA VAL A 4 -17.55 -6.53 -72.26
C VAL A 4 -17.59 -7.24 -70.90
N GLY A 5 -16.46 -7.25 -70.16
CA GLY A 5 -16.46 -7.35 -68.69
C GLY A 5 -15.13 -7.79 -68.05
N PHE A 6 -14.27 -6.83 -67.67
CA PHE A 6 -13.21 -7.02 -66.68
C PHE A 6 -13.82 -7.23 -65.28
N ARG A 7 -13.32 -8.19 -64.49
CA ARG A 7 -13.38 -8.11 -63.01
C ARG A 7 -12.09 -8.65 -62.38
N SER A 8 -11.31 -7.69 -61.89
CA SER A 8 -10.44 -7.80 -60.73
C SER A 8 -11.31 -8.19 -59.53
N SER A 9 -10.99 -9.30 -58.86
CA SER A 9 -11.57 -9.66 -57.56
C SER A 9 -10.47 -9.65 -56.50
N ASP A 10 -10.39 -8.49 -55.83
CA ASP A 10 -10.35 -8.33 -54.38
C ASP A 10 -9.59 -9.38 -53.57
N LEU A 11 -8.32 -9.09 -53.32
CA LEU A 11 -7.60 -9.48 -52.11
C LEU A 11 -7.36 -8.21 -51.29
N THR A 12 -8.33 -7.84 -50.46
CA THR A 12 -8.10 -6.92 -49.34
C THR A 12 -8.14 -7.73 -48.06
N ASP A 13 -6.95 -8.16 -47.63
CA ASP A 13 -6.67 -8.56 -46.27
C ASP A 13 -6.69 -7.30 -45.40
N GLU A 14 -7.87 -6.91 -44.91
CA GLU A 14 -7.99 -5.90 -43.86
C GLU A 14 -7.59 -6.52 -42.51
N SER A 15 -6.28 -6.66 -42.30
CA SER A 15 -5.74 -6.75 -40.94
C SER A 15 -5.91 -5.39 -40.28
N ARG A 16 -7.04 -5.21 -39.58
CA ARG A 16 -7.20 -4.12 -38.60
C ARG A 16 -6.11 -4.31 -37.55
N SER A 17 -5.03 -3.53 -37.70
CA SER A 17 -4.11 -3.18 -36.62
C SER A 17 -4.94 -2.62 -35.47
N GLU A 18 -5.29 -3.47 -34.50
CA GLU A 18 -5.69 -3.01 -33.18
C GLU A 18 -4.48 -2.25 -32.63
N THR A 19 -4.53 -0.91 -32.71
CA THR A 19 -3.66 -0.07 -31.91
C THR A 19 -3.95 -0.44 -30.46
N THR A 20 -3.13 -1.32 -29.89
CA THR A 20 -3.20 -1.67 -28.47
C THR A 20 -2.93 -0.41 -27.67
N THR A 21 -4.00 0.28 -27.28
CA THR A 21 -3.91 1.52 -26.50
C THR A 21 -3.28 1.18 -25.16
N ILE A 22 -2.19 1.88 -24.82
CA ILE A 22 -1.49 1.69 -23.55
C ILE A 22 -2.33 2.35 -22.46
N ASP A 23 -2.79 1.57 -21.48
CA ASP A 23 -3.54 2.11 -20.35
C ASP A 23 -2.59 2.80 -19.36
N ARG A 24 -2.95 4.01 -18.94
CA ARG A 24 -2.10 4.86 -18.09
C ARG A 24 -2.49 4.77 -16.62
N TYR A 25 -1.49 4.51 -15.79
CA TYR A 25 -1.55 4.47 -14.33
C TYR A 25 -0.41 5.28 -13.74
N GLY A 26 -0.42 5.52 -12.44
CA GLY A 26 0.71 6.14 -11.77
C GLY A 26 0.56 6.20 -10.27
N VAL A 27 1.55 6.77 -9.61
CA VAL A 27 1.52 7.06 -8.17
C VAL A 27 1.70 8.55 -7.91
N MET A 28 0.78 9.14 -7.14
CA MET A 28 0.86 10.53 -6.69
C MET A 28 1.32 10.63 -5.24
N GLY A 29 2.32 11.46 -4.98
CA GLY A 29 2.86 11.71 -3.65
C GLY A 29 3.76 12.94 -3.58
N TYR A 30 4.21 13.29 -2.37
CA TYR A 30 5.12 14.41 -2.16
C TYR A 30 6.01 14.23 -0.92
N PRO A 31 7.30 13.88 -1.08
CA PRO A 31 7.97 13.47 -2.33
C PRO A 31 7.56 12.06 -2.76
N VAL A 32 7.78 11.71 -4.05
CA VAL A 32 7.43 10.38 -4.60
C VAL A 32 8.57 9.69 -5.37
N SER A 33 9.69 10.38 -5.59
CA SER A 33 10.80 9.90 -6.43
C SER A 33 11.43 8.58 -5.98
N HIS A 34 11.32 8.24 -4.70
CA HIS A 34 11.84 7.00 -4.11
C HIS A 34 10.88 5.79 -4.28
N SER A 35 9.68 6.00 -4.82
CA SER A 35 8.69 4.93 -4.98
C SER A 35 9.17 3.87 -5.96
N ARG A 36 9.02 2.60 -5.56
CA ARG A 36 9.34 1.43 -6.39
C ARG A 36 8.13 0.90 -7.17
N SER A 37 6.97 1.52 -6.98
CA SER A 37 5.72 1.15 -7.64
C SER A 37 5.83 1.05 -9.17
N PRO A 38 6.53 1.95 -9.90
CA PRO A 38 6.67 1.81 -11.35
C PRO A 38 7.40 0.52 -11.77
N VAL A 39 8.45 0.13 -11.03
CA VAL A 39 9.18 -1.11 -11.31
C VAL A 39 8.28 -2.32 -11.05
N ILE A 40 7.58 -2.32 -9.91
CA ILE A 40 6.67 -3.41 -9.51
C ILE A 40 5.54 -3.58 -10.53
N HIS A 41 4.83 -2.50 -10.87
CA HIS A 41 3.71 -2.56 -11.83
C HIS A 41 4.18 -2.92 -13.24
N ARG A 42 5.41 -2.54 -13.65
CA ARG A 42 6.01 -3.01 -14.90
C ARG A 42 6.27 -4.52 -14.88
N LEU A 43 6.78 -5.06 -13.77
CA LEU A 43 7.01 -6.51 -13.64
C LEU A 43 5.69 -7.29 -13.66
N PHE A 44 4.65 -6.79 -12.99
CA PHE A 44 3.31 -7.37 -13.05
C PHE A 44 2.73 -7.33 -14.46
N ALA A 45 2.90 -6.23 -15.18
CA ALA A 45 2.44 -6.09 -16.56
C ALA A 45 3.10 -7.13 -17.48
N LEU A 46 4.42 -7.31 -17.36
CA LEU A 46 5.16 -8.33 -18.10
C LEU A 46 4.71 -9.75 -17.73
N GLN A 47 4.52 -10.03 -16.45
CA GLN A 47 4.09 -11.35 -15.96
C GLN A 47 2.68 -11.72 -16.46
N THR A 48 1.78 -10.73 -16.59
CA THR A 48 0.35 -10.95 -16.89
C THR A 48 -0.04 -10.59 -18.32
N GLY A 49 0.93 -10.25 -19.18
CA GLY A 49 0.68 -9.88 -20.57
C GLY A 49 -0.13 -8.59 -20.74
N GLN A 50 -0.12 -7.69 -19.75
CA GLN A 50 -0.89 -6.45 -19.77
C GLN A 50 -0.07 -5.31 -20.39
N ASN A 51 -0.72 -4.47 -21.20
CA ASN A 51 -0.09 -3.31 -21.83
C ASN A 51 -0.42 -2.02 -21.07
N ILE A 52 0.46 -1.64 -20.12
CA ILE A 52 0.26 -0.46 -19.27
C ILE A 52 1.50 0.44 -19.22
N GLN A 53 1.26 1.72 -18.94
CA GLN A 53 2.28 2.67 -18.52
C GLN A 53 2.01 3.06 -17.06
N TYR A 54 3.05 3.06 -16.22
CA TYR A 54 2.94 3.47 -14.83
C TYR A 54 3.92 4.61 -14.52
N GLU A 55 3.39 5.77 -14.12
CA GLU A 55 4.16 7.02 -13.95
C GLU A 55 4.42 7.38 -12.48
N LEU A 56 5.52 8.09 -12.21
CA LEU A 56 5.76 8.77 -10.93
C LEU A 56 5.29 10.22 -11.05
N LEU A 57 4.32 10.62 -10.23
CA LEU A 57 3.69 11.93 -10.31
C LEU A 57 3.91 12.70 -9.01
N GLN A 58 4.90 13.60 -8.98
CA GLN A 58 5.14 14.42 -7.80
C GLN A 58 4.15 15.59 -7.77
N VAL A 59 3.25 15.57 -6.79
CA VAL A 59 2.13 16.52 -6.72
C VAL A 59 2.05 17.09 -5.31
N SER A 60 2.15 18.41 -5.14
CA SER A 60 1.99 19.03 -3.82
C SER A 60 0.53 18.98 -3.34
N PRO A 61 0.26 19.07 -2.02
CA PRO A 61 -1.10 18.97 -1.48
C PRO A 61 -2.10 19.93 -2.13
N GLU A 62 -1.67 21.15 -2.45
CA GLU A 62 -2.51 22.21 -3.02
C GLU A 62 -2.92 21.93 -4.47
N LYS A 63 -2.20 21.02 -5.15
CA LYS A 63 -2.43 20.66 -6.56
C LYS A 63 -3.08 19.29 -6.71
N LEU A 64 -3.37 18.58 -5.61
CA LEU A 64 -3.82 17.19 -5.62
C LEU A 64 -5.08 17.00 -6.46
N GLU A 65 -6.13 17.77 -6.18
CA GLU A 65 -7.41 17.64 -6.90
C GLU A 65 -7.25 17.91 -8.39
N THR A 66 -6.61 19.03 -8.75
CA THR A 66 -6.37 19.41 -10.14
C THR A 66 -5.59 18.32 -10.89
N ALA A 67 -4.56 17.75 -10.27
CA ALA A 67 -3.75 16.70 -10.87
C ALA A 67 -4.56 15.40 -11.09
N ILE A 68 -5.35 14.97 -10.11
CA ILE A 68 -6.21 13.77 -10.24
C ILE A 68 -7.22 13.96 -11.38
N ARG A 69 -7.95 15.09 -11.39
CA ARG A 69 -8.93 15.38 -12.43
C ARG A 69 -8.30 15.53 -13.81
N GLN A 70 -7.09 16.09 -13.91
CA GLN A 70 -6.36 16.15 -15.17
C GLN A 70 -5.91 14.76 -15.64
N PHE A 71 -5.43 13.92 -14.74
CA PHE A 71 -5.01 12.56 -15.07
C PHE A 71 -6.19 11.74 -15.60
N GLN A 72 -7.36 11.82 -14.94
CA GLN A 72 -8.60 11.20 -15.40
C GLN A 72 -9.03 11.72 -16.79
N ARG A 73 -9.11 13.06 -16.98
CA ARG A 73 -9.53 13.68 -18.25
C ARG A 73 -8.62 13.33 -19.44
N THR A 74 -7.34 13.07 -19.19
CA THR A 74 -6.36 12.69 -20.22
C THR A 74 -6.27 11.18 -20.44
N GLY A 75 -7.30 10.43 -20.02
CA GLY A 75 -7.44 9.01 -20.28
C GLY A 75 -6.76 8.08 -19.26
N GLY A 76 -6.31 8.60 -18.13
CA GLY A 76 -5.80 7.79 -17.03
C GLY A 76 -6.85 6.80 -16.51
N LYS A 77 -6.41 5.59 -16.11
CA LYS A 77 -7.29 4.49 -15.67
C LYS A 77 -7.28 4.28 -14.15
N GLY A 78 -6.21 4.67 -13.48
CA GLY A 78 -6.12 4.58 -12.02
C GLY A 78 -4.84 5.21 -11.47
N LEU A 79 -4.83 5.48 -10.17
CA LEU A 79 -3.69 6.05 -9.46
C LEU A 79 -3.49 5.36 -8.12
N ASN A 80 -2.26 5.02 -7.75
CA ASN A 80 -1.94 4.89 -6.35
C ASN A 80 -1.71 6.27 -5.73
N ILE A 81 -2.09 6.41 -4.46
CA ILE A 81 -1.94 7.63 -3.66
C ILE A 81 -1.05 7.30 -2.47
N THR A 82 0.03 8.05 -2.30
CA THR A 82 0.95 7.90 -1.18
C THR A 82 1.04 9.18 -0.34
N VAL A 83 1.89 9.17 0.68
CA VAL A 83 2.08 10.31 1.58
C VAL A 83 2.34 11.61 0.78
N PRO A 84 1.74 12.74 1.20
CA PRO A 84 0.85 12.94 2.35
C PRO A 84 -0.65 12.81 2.03
N HIS A 85 -1.04 12.32 0.85
CA HIS A 85 -2.35 12.58 0.25
C HIS A 85 -3.48 11.62 0.65
N LYS A 86 -3.16 10.50 1.30
CA LYS A 86 -4.11 9.38 1.51
C LYS A 86 -5.40 9.77 2.24
N SER A 87 -5.34 10.70 3.20
CA SER A 87 -6.55 11.19 3.90
C SER A 87 -7.30 12.23 3.08
N GLU A 88 -6.60 13.16 2.44
CA GLU A 88 -7.24 14.25 1.70
C GLU A 88 -7.97 13.77 0.45
N VAL A 89 -7.46 12.72 -0.20
CA VAL A 89 -8.09 12.18 -1.41
C VAL A 89 -9.47 11.57 -1.14
N THR A 90 -9.81 11.23 0.12
CA THR A 90 -11.15 10.74 0.49
C THR A 90 -12.26 11.76 0.23
N LYS A 91 -11.93 13.05 0.13
CA LYS A 91 -12.87 14.13 -0.21
C LYS A 91 -13.12 14.25 -1.71
N LEU A 92 -12.31 13.56 -2.52
CA LEU A 92 -12.29 13.68 -3.98
C LEU A 92 -12.86 12.46 -4.69
N VAL A 93 -13.17 11.39 -3.95
CA VAL A 93 -13.72 10.15 -4.48
C VAL A 93 -15.24 10.21 -4.48
N ASP A 94 -15.87 9.70 -5.53
CA ASP A 94 -17.33 9.64 -5.65
C ASP A 94 -17.88 8.43 -4.89
N GLN A 95 -17.11 7.33 -4.86
CA GLN A 95 -17.45 6.10 -4.14
C GLN A 95 -16.21 5.52 -3.46
N THR A 96 -16.40 4.88 -2.31
CA THR A 96 -15.34 4.19 -1.57
C THR A 96 -15.66 2.73 -1.35
N SER A 97 -14.63 1.89 -1.33
CA SER A 97 -14.74 0.56 -0.74
C SER A 97 -15.00 0.65 0.77
N GLU A 98 -15.57 -0.40 1.35
CA GLU A 98 -15.80 -0.49 2.79
C GLU A 98 -14.49 -0.34 3.58
N ARG A 99 -13.42 -1.04 3.16
CA ARG A 99 -12.09 -0.93 3.79
C ARG A 99 -11.51 0.48 3.72
N ALA A 100 -11.73 1.22 2.63
CA ALA A 100 -11.28 2.61 2.52
C ALA A 100 -12.12 3.56 3.38
N ALA A 101 -13.44 3.34 3.45
CA ALA A 101 -14.35 4.12 4.29
C ALA A 101 -14.03 3.93 5.77
N THR A 102 -13.88 2.68 6.21
CA THR A 102 -13.50 2.31 7.58
C THR A 102 -12.14 2.87 7.95
N ALA A 103 -11.15 2.78 7.05
CA ALA A 103 -9.87 3.45 7.25
C ALA A 103 -10.05 4.98 7.35
N GLY A 104 -10.86 5.61 6.50
CA GLY A 104 -10.82 7.06 6.30
C GLY A 104 -9.53 7.48 5.58
N ALA A 105 -9.04 6.61 4.71
CA ALA A 105 -7.86 6.83 3.89
C ALA A 105 -7.94 5.98 2.61
N VAL A 106 -7.48 6.54 1.49
CA VAL A 106 -7.47 5.89 0.18
C VAL A 106 -6.05 5.91 -0.37
N ASN A 107 -5.56 4.76 -0.83
CA ASN A 107 -4.25 4.60 -1.46
C ASN A 107 -4.34 4.16 -2.94
N THR A 108 -5.55 3.89 -3.44
CA THR A 108 -5.80 3.35 -4.79
C THR A 108 -7.05 3.97 -5.36
N LEU A 109 -6.95 4.58 -6.54
CA LEU A 109 -8.05 5.16 -7.31
C LEU A 109 -8.27 4.36 -8.58
N SER A 110 -9.53 4.14 -8.93
CA SER A 110 -9.94 3.62 -10.24
C SER A 110 -10.87 4.61 -10.93
N PHE A 111 -10.65 4.87 -12.22
CA PHE A 111 -11.49 5.76 -13.01
C PHE A 111 -12.40 4.94 -13.93
N LYS A 112 -13.71 4.96 -13.67
CA LYS A 112 -14.71 4.17 -14.42
C LYS A 112 -15.95 5.02 -14.64
N GLY A 113 -16.44 5.10 -15.87
CA GLY A 113 -17.68 5.83 -16.19
C GLY A 113 -17.65 7.34 -15.88
N GLY A 114 -16.46 7.95 -15.77
CA GLY A 114 -16.31 9.36 -15.36
C GLY A 114 -16.27 9.57 -13.83
N GLU A 115 -16.48 8.52 -13.04
CA GLU A 115 -16.40 8.55 -11.58
C GLU A 115 -15.02 8.10 -11.07
N ILE A 116 -14.71 8.50 -9.84
CA ILE A 116 -13.51 8.20 -9.09
C ILE A 116 -13.87 7.25 -7.95
N TYR A 117 -13.42 6.01 -8.05
CA TYR A 117 -13.59 4.99 -7.01
C TYR A 117 -12.33 4.91 -6.15
N GLY A 118 -12.48 5.09 -4.84
CA GLY A 118 -11.41 5.02 -3.85
C GLY A 118 -11.33 3.68 -3.12
N ASP A 119 -10.13 3.15 -3.00
CA ASP A 119 -9.83 1.93 -2.26
C ASP A 119 -8.56 2.08 -1.39
N ASN A 120 -8.42 1.21 -0.40
CA ASN A 120 -7.25 1.10 0.46
C ASN A 120 -6.70 -0.33 0.48
N THR A 121 -5.58 -0.53 -0.20
CA THR A 121 -4.92 -1.82 -0.38
C THR A 121 -3.77 -2.04 0.61
N ASP A 122 -3.45 -1.08 1.47
CA ASP A 122 -2.33 -1.19 2.42
C ASP A 122 -2.55 -2.36 3.39
N GLY A 123 -3.71 -2.42 4.03
CA GLY A 123 -3.99 -3.43 5.05
C GLY A 123 -4.02 -4.85 4.50
N ILE A 124 -4.69 -5.09 3.38
CA ILE A 124 -4.65 -6.41 2.72
C ILE A 124 -3.24 -6.77 2.25
N GLY A 125 -2.45 -5.79 1.81
CA GLY A 125 -1.04 -5.99 1.48
C GLY A 125 -0.23 -6.45 2.70
N LEU A 126 -0.40 -5.79 3.84
CA LEU A 126 0.27 -6.17 5.09
C LEU A 126 -0.15 -7.56 5.57
N LEU A 127 -1.45 -7.84 5.61
CA LEU A 127 -1.96 -9.13 6.08
C LEU A 127 -1.45 -10.29 5.23
N ARG A 128 -1.46 -10.13 3.90
CA ARG A 128 -0.94 -11.17 2.99
C ARG A 128 0.54 -11.39 3.20
N ASP A 129 1.30 -10.33 3.40
CA ASP A 129 2.74 -10.47 3.63
C ASP A 129 3.03 -11.20 4.95
N LEU A 130 2.38 -10.77 6.04
CA LEU A 130 2.48 -11.42 7.35
C LEU A 130 2.09 -12.90 7.27
N ALA A 131 0.92 -13.21 6.72
CA ALA A 131 0.38 -14.57 6.77
C ALA A 131 1.01 -15.51 5.72
N VAL A 132 1.19 -15.06 4.47
CA VAL A 132 1.58 -15.92 3.35
C VAL A 132 3.08 -15.96 3.15
N ASN A 133 3.76 -14.81 3.23
CA ASN A 133 5.19 -14.74 2.94
C ASN A 133 6.03 -14.99 4.19
N LEU A 134 5.58 -14.50 5.35
CA LEU A 134 6.34 -14.53 6.60
C LEU A 134 5.83 -15.57 7.61
N GLY A 135 4.63 -16.13 7.42
CA GLY A 135 4.05 -17.14 8.31
C GLY A 135 3.73 -16.63 9.72
N VAL A 136 3.50 -15.32 9.87
CA VAL A 136 3.17 -14.67 11.15
C VAL A 136 1.67 -14.77 11.41
N ALA A 137 1.30 -15.39 12.53
CA ALA A 137 -0.09 -15.46 12.99
C ALA A 137 -0.50 -14.17 13.72
N ILE A 138 -1.71 -13.69 13.43
CA ILE A 138 -2.26 -12.45 14.00
C ILE A 138 -3.38 -12.73 15.03
N GLU A 139 -4.06 -13.86 14.87
CA GLU A 139 -5.11 -14.29 15.80
C GLU A 139 -4.55 -14.39 17.23
N ASN A 140 -5.24 -13.76 18.18
CA ASN A 140 -4.84 -13.65 19.59
C ASN A 140 -3.47 -12.96 19.84
N ALA A 141 -2.85 -12.33 18.84
CA ALA A 141 -1.59 -11.62 19.01
C ALA A 141 -1.77 -10.29 19.77
N THR A 142 -0.77 -9.91 20.55
CA THR A 142 -0.64 -8.59 21.17
C THR A 142 0.21 -7.71 20.25
N ILE A 143 -0.41 -6.67 19.67
CA ILE A 143 0.21 -5.86 18.62
C ILE A 143 0.53 -4.46 19.13
N LEU A 144 1.76 -3.99 18.87
CA LEU A 144 2.17 -2.61 19.07
C LEU A 144 2.36 -1.93 17.71
N ILE A 145 1.64 -0.83 17.45
CA ILE A 145 1.86 0.00 16.27
C ILE A 145 2.54 1.30 16.69
N LEU A 146 3.72 1.56 16.15
CA LEU A 146 4.48 2.78 16.38
C LEU A 146 4.15 3.80 15.28
N GLY A 147 3.52 4.90 15.66
CA GLY A 147 3.07 5.95 14.75
C GLY A 147 1.56 5.94 14.53
N ALA A 148 0.99 7.13 14.33
CA ALA A 148 -0.45 7.35 14.14
C ALA A 148 -0.70 8.13 12.82
N GLY A 149 -0.13 7.63 11.72
CA GLY A 149 -0.21 8.25 10.39
C GLY A 149 -1.26 7.59 9.49
N GLY A 150 -1.27 7.97 8.20
CA GLY A 150 -2.18 7.41 7.21
C GLY A 150 -1.98 5.90 6.97
N ALA A 151 -0.74 5.41 7.08
CA ALA A 151 -0.46 3.97 6.98
C ALA A 151 -1.07 3.20 8.17
N THR A 152 -0.85 3.66 9.41
CA THR A 152 -1.48 3.10 10.61
C THR A 152 -2.99 3.01 10.46
N ARG A 153 -3.62 4.09 9.99
CA ARG A 153 -5.06 4.17 9.75
C ARG A 153 -5.57 3.10 8.75
N GLY A 154 -4.80 2.81 7.70
CA GLY A 154 -5.15 1.82 6.68
C GLY A 154 -4.98 0.36 7.11
N ILE A 155 -4.19 0.09 8.16
CA ILE A 155 -3.89 -1.28 8.60
C ILE A 155 -4.69 -1.73 9.83
N ILE A 156 -5.19 -0.81 10.66
CA ILE A 156 -5.90 -1.18 11.91
C ILE A 156 -7.13 -2.04 11.62
N GLY A 157 -8.02 -1.60 10.71
CA GLY A 157 -9.25 -2.34 10.40
C GLY A 157 -8.95 -3.79 9.97
N PRO A 158 -8.11 -3.99 8.93
CA PRO A 158 -7.73 -5.34 8.50
C PRO A 158 -7.02 -6.15 9.59
N LEU A 159 -6.19 -5.54 10.44
CA LEU A 159 -5.61 -6.26 11.60
C LEU A 159 -6.69 -6.71 12.58
N LEU A 160 -7.70 -5.90 12.87
CA LEU A 160 -8.82 -6.26 13.76
C LEU A 160 -9.68 -7.41 13.21
N GLU A 161 -9.86 -7.49 11.88
CA GLU A 161 -10.55 -8.60 11.22
C GLU A 161 -9.89 -9.96 11.51
N MET A 162 -8.58 -9.96 11.78
CA MET A 162 -7.82 -11.15 12.15
C MET A 162 -7.89 -11.50 13.65
N GLN A 163 -8.72 -10.80 14.43
CA GLN A 163 -9.01 -11.07 15.84
C GLN A 163 -7.75 -11.12 16.75
N PRO A 164 -6.92 -10.07 16.77
CA PRO A 164 -5.82 -9.97 17.72
C PRO A 164 -6.34 -9.81 19.15
N ALA A 165 -5.53 -10.18 20.14
CA ALA A 165 -5.90 -9.97 21.54
C ALA A 165 -5.95 -8.49 21.90
N SER A 166 -5.05 -7.67 21.34
CA SER A 166 -5.07 -6.21 21.48
C SER A 166 -4.21 -5.51 20.43
N ILE A 167 -4.57 -4.25 20.13
CA ILE A 167 -3.74 -3.32 19.35
C ILE A 167 -3.45 -2.08 20.20
N GLN A 168 -2.19 -1.89 20.57
CA GLN A 168 -1.70 -0.67 21.22
C GLN A 168 -1.10 0.26 20.17
N ILE A 169 -1.64 1.47 20.01
CA ILE A 169 -1.06 2.51 19.17
C ILE A 169 -0.19 3.42 20.04
N ALA A 170 1.09 3.54 19.73
CA ALA A 170 1.99 4.47 20.41
C ALA A 170 2.44 5.57 19.46
N ASN A 171 2.40 6.82 19.89
CA ASN A 171 2.86 7.95 19.07
C ASN A 171 3.47 9.07 19.92
N ARG A 172 4.34 9.89 19.33
CA ARG A 172 4.92 11.05 20.03
C ARG A 172 3.84 12.02 20.55
N SER A 173 2.82 12.26 19.73
CA SER A 173 1.63 13.03 20.14
C SER A 173 0.48 12.08 20.46
N LEU A 174 0.04 12.09 21.71
CA LEU A 174 -1.08 11.27 22.19
C LEU A 174 -2.36 11.54 21.40
N GLY A 175 -2.66 12.80 21.09
CA GLY A 175 -3.93 13.18 20.45
C GLY A 175 -4.18 12.46 19.11
N LYS A 176 -3.13 12.25 18.30
CA LYS A 176 -3.27 11.51 17.03
C LYS A 176 -3.53 10.02 17.25
N ALA A 177 -2.86 9.40 18.23
CA ALA A 177 -3.06 7.99 18.55
C ALA A 177 -4.44 7.76 19.19
N ALA A 178 -4.84 8.63 20.13
CA ALA A 178 -6.15 8.58 20.78
C ALA A 178 -7.29 8.70 19.76
N ALA A 179 -7.21 9.67 18.84
CA ALA A 179 -8.20 9.82 17.78
C ALA A 179 -8.34 8.57 16.88
N LEU A 180 -7.25 7.81 16.66
CA LEU A 180 -7.33 6.53 15.94
C LEU A 180 -7.93 5.43 16.81
N ALA A 181 -7.54 5.32 18.08
CA ALA A 181 -8.13 4.35 18.99
C ALA A 181 -9.64 4.57 19.16
N ASP A 182 -10.08 5.81 19.34
CA ASP A 182 -11.50 6.17 19.45
C ASP A 182 -12.27 5.83 18.17
N HIS A 183 -11.67 6.10 16.99
CA HIS A 183 -12.26 5.77 15.68
C HIS A 183 -12.51 4.27 15.52
N PHE A 184 -11.64 3.42 16.07
CA PHE A 184 -11.74 1.96 15.97
C PHE A 184 -12.26 1.27 17.24
N ALA A 185 -12.68 2.02 18.26
CA ALA A 185 -13.07 1.46 19.56
C ALA A 185 -14.23 0.46 19.47
N HIS A 186 -15.14 0.65 18.50
CA HIS A 186 -16.27 -0.24 18.26
C HIS A 186 -15.91 -1.48 17.41
N SER A 187 -14.72 -1.47 16.79
CA SER A 187 -14.26 -2.54 15.90
C SER A 187 -13.39 -3.58 16.63
N GLY A 188 -12.85 -3.24 17.81
CA GLY A 188 -12.08 -4.18 18.61
C GLY A 188 -11.18 -3.52 19.67
N PRO A 189 -10.28 -4.30 20.30
CA PRO A 189 -9.49 -3.89 21.45
C PRO A 189 -8.32 -2.96 21.06
N VAL A 190 -8.62 -1.70 20.74
CA VAL A 190 -7.62 -0.69 20.37
C VAL A 190 -7.41 0.30 21.50
N SER A 191 -6.15 0.55 21.85
CA SER A 191 -5.77 1.54 22.86
C SER A 191 -4.67 2.49 22.34
N ALA A 192 -4.48 3.63 23.01
CA ALA A 192 -3.50 4.64 22.60
C ALA A 192 -2.61 5.09 23.76
N CYS A 193 -1.32 5.31 23.49
CA CYS A 193 -0.36 5.85 24.45
C CYS A 193 0.71 6.72 23.79
N ARG A 194 1.53 7.37 24.62
CA ARG A 194 2.80 7.98 24.18
C ARG A 194 3.89 6.90 24.13
N PHE A 195 4.94 7.12 23.33
CA PHE A 195 6.10 6.21 23.32
C PHE A 195 6.70 5.97 24.72
N SER A 196 6.75 7.02 25.55
CA SER A 196 7.26 6.93 26.93
C SER A 196 6.33 6.19 27.90
N ALA A 197 5.14 5.80 27.47
CA ALA A 197 4.10 5.20 28.30
C ALA A 197 3.58 3.89 27.69
N VAL A 198 4.35 3.27 26.80
CA VAL A 198 4.01 1.96 26.24
C VAL A 198 4.00 0.94 27.39
N PRO A 199 2.89 0.19 27.59
CA PRO A 199 2.84 -0.85 28.60
C PRO A 199 3.82 -1.98 28.28
N VAL A 200 4.59 -2.43 29.25
CA VAL A 200 5.61 -3.50 29.11
C VAL A 200 5.40 -4.65 30.08
N SER A 201 4.19 -4.76 30.64
CA SER A 201 3.83 -5.85 31.56
C SER A 201 3.80 -7.24 30.90
N ARG A 202 3.68 -7.27 29.57
CA ARG A 202 3.71 -8.47 28.73
C ARG A 202 4.43 -8.14 27.42
N PRO A 203 5.14 -9.09 26.81
CA PRO A 203 5.76 -8.90 25.51
C PRO A 203 4.71 -8.71 24.41
N TYR A 204 5.08 -7.98 23.37
CA TYR A 204 4.29 -7.87 22.14
C TYR A 204 4.77 -8.93 21.14
N ASP A 205 3.83 -9.65 20.54
CA ASP A 205 4.09 -10.66 19.52
C ASP A 205 4.49 -9.98 18.20
N LEU A 206 3.82 -8.87 17.86
CA LEU A 206 4.04 -8.11 16.63
C LEU A 206 4.21 -6.61 16.92
N ILE A 207 5.33 -6.03 16.50
CA ILE A 207 5.59 -4.59 16.57
C ILE A 207 5.70 -4.04 15.16
N ILE A 208 4.80 -3.15 14.78
CA ILE A 208 4.76 -2.52 13.46
C ILE A 208 5.25 -1.08 13.57
N ASN A 209 6.38 -0.75 12.95
CA ASN A 209 6.81 0.63 12.78
C ASN A 209 6.14 1.27 11.56
N ALA A 210 5.18 2.15 11.82
CA ALA A 210 4.48 2.97 10.84
C ALA A 210 4.92 4.46 10.90
N THR A 211 6.03 4.77 11.59
CA THR A 211 6.55 6.13 11.66
C THR A 211 7.27 6.52 10.37
N SER A 212 7.18 7.81 10.00
CA SER A 212 7.97 8.37 8.89
C SER A 212 9.41 8.74 9.31
N ALA A 213 9.84 8.39 10.52
CA ALA A 213 11.13 8.82 11.08
C ALA A 213 12.32 8.09 10.45
N GLY A 214 12.14 6.80 10.10
CA GLY A 214 13.15 6.02 9.39
C GLY A 214 13.53 6.61 8.03
N VAL A 215 12.60 7.30 7.35
CA VAL A 215 12.85 8.02 6.08
C VAL A 215 13.81 9.20 6.28
N LYS A 216 13.88 9.77 7.48
CA LYS A 216 14.80 10.85 7.84
C LYS A 216 16.11 10.35 8.47
N GLY A 217 16.30 9.04 8.56
CA GLY A 217 17.45 8.45 9.26
C GLY A 217 17.38 8.60 10.78
N GLU A 218 16.20 8.91 11.33
CA GLU A 218 16.00 9.10 12.76
C GLU A 218 15.46 7.83 13.41
N THR A 219 15.94 7.53 14.62
CA THR A 219 15.28 6.62 15.56
C THR A 219 14.61 7.47 16.64
N PRO A 220 13.28 7.65 16.60
CA PRO A 220 12.51 8.13 17.74
C PRO A 220 12.89 7.35 19.01
N PRO A 221 12.57 7.88 20.21
CA PRO A 221 12.76 7.15 21.46
C PRO A 221 11.75 6.00 21.53
N TYR A 222 12.01 4.96 20.75
CA TYR A 222 11.21 3.75 20.70
C TYR A 222 11.27 3.05 22.07
N PRO A 223 10.18 2.40 22.49
CA PRO A 223 10.13 1.74 23.78
C PRO A 223 10.93 0.44 23.75
N GLU A 224 12.24 0.48 24.05
CA GLU A 224 13.10 -0.70 24.05
C GLU A 224 12.54 -1.85 24.90
N ALA A 225 12.00 -1.52 26.08
CA ALA A 225 11.38 -2.49 26.98
C ALA A 225 10.12 -3.18 26.42
N ALA A 226 9.59 -2.75 25.27
CA ALA A 226 8.49 -3.42 24.59
C ALA A 226 8.95 -4.55 23.65
N ILE A 227 10.23 -4.60 23.32
CA ILE A 227 10.83 -5.67 22.50
C ILE A 227 11.33 -6.79 23.40
N SER A 228 11.11 -8.02 22.95
CA SER A 228 11.60 -9.24 23.59
C SER A 228 12.09 -10.25 22.55
N GLU A 229 12.69 -11.33 23.01
CA GLU A 229 13.17 -12.46 22.19
C GLU A 229 12.07 -13.22 21.41
N ILE A 230 10.79 -12.96 21.70
CA ILE A 230 9.65 -13.50 20.94
C ILE A 230 9.09 -12.52 19.91
N SER A 231 9.49 -11.25 19.99
CA SER A 231 8.86 -10.18 19.23
C SER A 231 9.23 -10.24 17.74
N PHE A 232 8.21 -10.20 16.89
CA PHE A 232 8.36 -9.97 15.45
C PHE A 232 8.24 -8.48 15.15
N CYS A 233 9.29 -7.86 14.64
CA CYS A 233 9.29 -6.45 14.25
C CYS A 233 9.12 -6.27 12.75
N TYR A 234 8.17 -5.44 12.34
CA TYR A 234 7.87 -5.12 10.95
C TYR A 234 7.98 -3.61 10.72
N ASP A 235 8.93 -3.16 9.90
CA ASP A 235 8.98 -1.77 9.45
C ASP A 235 8.11 -1.59 8.21
N LEU A 236 7.13 -0.69 8.21
CA LEU A 236 6.40 -0.36 6.99
C LEU A 236 7.30 0.34 5.95
N SER A 237 8.42 0.91 6.41
CA SER A 237 9.45 1.46 5.54
C SER A 237 10.26 0.35 4.87
N TYR A 238 10.79 0.64 3.69
CA TYR A 238 11.64 -0.27 2.92
C TYR A 238 12.83 0.47 2.33
N GLY A 239 13.93 -0.25 2.13
CA GLY A 239 15.18 0.29 1.60
C GLY A 239 16.08 -0.79 1.02
N LEU A 240 17.12 -0.36 0.30
CA LEU A 240 18.19 -1.26 -0.17
C LEU A 240 19.08 -1.73 0.98
N HIS A 241 19.14 -0.95 2.05
CA HIS A 241 19.82 -1.26 3.29
C HIS A 241 18.79 -1.37 4.42
N PRO A 242 19.09 -2.13 5.49
CA PRO A 242 18.25 -2.18 6.68
C PRO A 242 17.90 -0.78 7.19
N THR A 243 16.64 -0.57 7.53
CA THR A 243 16.19 0.71 8.10
C THR A 243 16.74 0.90 9.53
N PRO A 244 16.83 2.13 10.04
CA PRO A 244 17.24 2.38 11.42
C PRO A 244 16.40 1.60 12.45
N PHE A 245 15.09 1.51 12.25
CA PHE A 245 14.21 0.70 13.11
C PHE A 245 14.54 -0.79 12.99
N SER A 246 14.76 -1.32 11.78
CA SER A 246 15.06 -2.74 11.61
C SER A 246 16.36 -3.13 12.31
N VAL A 247 17.39 -2.27 12.24
CA VAL A 247 18.67 -2.45 12.94
C VAL A 247 18.48 -2.37 14.45
N TRP A 248 17.82 -1.32 14.93
CA TRP A 248 17.56 -1.10 16.36
C TRP A 248 16.78 -2.28 16.97
N ALA A 249 15.73 -2.76 16.32
CA ALA A 249 14.92 -3.87 16.82
C ALA A 249 15.76 -5.16 17.02
N ARG A 250 16.69 -5.45 16.10
CA ARG A 250 17.61 -6.59 16.24
C ARG A 250 18.59 -6.40 17.38
N GLN A 251 19.11 -5.17 17.56
CA GLN A 251 20.06 -4.85 18.63
C GLN A 251 19.43 -4.98 20.02
N VAL A 252 18.13 -4.68 20.14
CA VAL A 252 17.36 -4.80 21.39
C VAL A 252 16.88 -6.24 21.64
N GLY A 253 17.03 -7.15 20.67
CA GLY A 253 16.80 -8.58 20.86
C GLY A 253 15.49 -9.11 20.27
N ALA A 254 14.89 -8.43 19.29
CA ALA A 254 13.74 -8.96 18.57
C ALA A 254 14.07 -10.31 17.89
N ALA A 255 13.15 -11.26 17.94
CA ALA A 255 13.30 -12.57 17.30
C ALA A 255 13.53 -12.42 15.79
N GLN A 256 12.72 -11.56 15.16
CA GLN A 256 12.80 -11.23 13.76
C GLN A 256 12.53 -9.75 13.54
N SER A 257 13.12 -9.21 12.48
CA SER A 257 12.97 -7.80 12.11
C SER A 257 13.08 -7.67 10.60
N VAL A 258 11.98 -7.26 9.96
CA VAL A 258 11.82 -7.20 8.50
C VAL A 258 11.39 -5.81 8.03
N MET A 259 11.67 -5.51 6.77
CA MET A 259 11.26 -4.27 6.10
C MET A 259 9.99 -4.49 5.26
N GLY A 260 9.29 -3.40 4.94
CA GLY A 260 7.96 -3.39 4.33
C GLY A 260 7.90 -3.71 2.84
N TRP A 261 8.87 -4.46 2.34
CA TRP A 261 8.96 -4.82 0.93
C TRP A 261 7.82 -5.74 0.49
N GLY A 262 7.49 -6.74 1.31
CA GLY A 262 6.42 -7.67 1.01
C GLY A 262 5.05 -6.98 1.01
N MET A 263 4.75 -6.17 2.02
CA MET A 263 3.57 -5.30 2.02
C MET A 263 3.50 -4.41 0.77
N LEU A 264 4.61 -3.78 0.37
CA LEU A 264 4.67 -2.93 -0.82
C LEU A 264 4.28 -3.67 -2.10
N VAL A 265 4.76 -4.91 -2.27
CA VAL A 265 4.45 -5.72 -3.45
C VAL A 265 3.02 -6.27 -3.39
N GLU A 266 2.56 -6.74 -2.23
CA GLU A 266 1.21 -7.29 -2.05
C GLU A 266 0.11 -6.24 -2.23
N GLN A 267 0.27 -5.02 -1.69
CA GLN A 267 -0.69 -3.93 -1.92
C GLN A 267 -0.72 -3.49 -3.39
N ALA A 268 0.43 -3.56 -4.08
CA ALA A 268 0.53 -3.23 -5.49
C ALA A 268 -0.17 -4.30 -6.34
N ALA A 269 -0.05 -5.57 -5.97
CA ALA A 269 -0.72 -6.68 -6.63
C ALA A 269 -2.25 -6.57 -6.48
N GLU A 270 -2.74 -6.14 -5.31
CA GLU A 270 -4.16 -5.85 -5.12
C GLU A 270 -4.62 -4.67 -5.98
N SER A 271 -3.85 -3.58 -6.01
CA SER A 271 -4.15 -2.42 -6.87
C SER A 271 -4.23 -2.83 -8.34
N PHE A 272 -3.28 -3.66 -8.78
CA PHE A 272 -3.24 -4.20 -10.14
C PHE A 272 -4.46 -5.07 -10.43
N ASN A 273 -4.87 -5.92 -9.49
CA ASN A 273 -6.08 -6.74 -9.62
C ASN A 273 -7.34 -5.88 -9.77
N LEU A 274 -7.50 -4.83 -8.95
CA LEU A 274 -8.64 -3.91 -9.04
C LEU A 274 -8.74 -3.20 -10.40
N TRP A 275 -7.59 -2.92 -11.02
CA TRP A 275 -7.52 -2.23 -12.30
C TRP A 275 -7.63 -3.16 -13.51
N ARG A 276 -7.00 -4.33 -13.44
CA ARG A 276 -6.77 -5.23 -14.59
C ARG A 276 -7.58 -6.52 -14.54
N GLY A 277 -8.21 -6.82 -13.41
CA GLY A 277 -8.99 -8.06 -13.21
C GLY A 277 -8.12 -9.32 -13.15
N VAL A 278 -6.80 -9.18 -13.01
CA VAL A 278 -5.86 -10.28 -12.88
C VAL A 278 -4.91 -9.97 -11.73
N ARG A 279 -4.74 -10.95 -10.83
CA ARG A 279 -3.82 -10.82 -9.71
C ARG A 279 -2.45 -11.41 -10.08
N PRO A 280 -1.36 -10.62 -10.07
CA PRO A 280 -0.02 -11.12 -10.34
C PRO A 280 0.51 -11.97 -9.17
N GLU A 281 1.48 -12.84 -9.44
CA GLU A 281 2.20 -13.55 -8.39
C GLU A 281 3.30 -12.65 -7.83
N THR A 282 3.38 -12.56 -6.51
CA THR A 282 4.26 -11.62 -5.79
C THR A 282 5.62 -12.20 -5.48
N ALA A 283 5.72 -13.51 -5.22
CA ALA A 283 6.98 -14.17 -4.86
C ALA A 283 8.09 -14.01 -5.93
N PRO A 284 7.83 -14.16 -7.25
CA PRO A 284 8.85 -13.91 -8.28
C PRO A 284 9.36 -12.47 -8.28
N VAL A 285 8.47 -11.50 -8.05
CA VAL A 285 8.82 -10.06 -8.02
C VAL A 285 9.68 -9.74 -6.80
N LEU A 286 9.31 -10.23 -5.62
CA LEU A 286 10.11 -10.10 -4.40
C LEU A 286 11.53 -10.65 -4.59
N LYS A 287 11.64 -11.85 -5.16
CA LYS A 287 12.92 -12.49 -5.47
C LYS A 287 13.75 -11.67 -6.47
N GLN A 288 13.14 -11.16 -7.53
CA GLN A 288 13.83 -10.37 -8.57
C GLN A 288 14.37 -9.05 -8.02
N MET A 289 13.68 -8.45 -7.06
CA MET A 289 14.12 -7.24 -6.38
C MET A 289 15.23 -7.51 -5.35
N LYS A 290 15.74 -8.76 -5.28
CA LYS A 290 16.74 -9.25 -4.30
C LYS A 290 16.29 -9.04 -2.85
N ILE A 291 14.98 -9.05 -2.65
CA ILE A 291 14.38 -8.97 -1.33
C ILE A 291 14.25 -10.42 -0.88
N THR A 292 15.03 -10.79 0.14
CA THR A 292 14.75 -12.02 0.87
C THR A 292 13.53 -11.74 1.74
N ALA A 293 12.45 -12.50 1.51
CA ALA A 293 11.38 -12.65 2.47
C ALA A 293 11.94 -13.32 3.73
#